data_AF-A0A1Y4HXQ4-F1
#
_entry.id   AF-A0A1Y4HXQ4-F1
#
_cell.length_a   1.000
_cell.length_b   1.000
_cell.length_c   1.000
_cell.angle_alpha   90.00
_cell.angle_beta   90.00
_cell.angle_gamma   90.00
#
_symmetry.space_group_name_H-M   'P 1'
#
loop_
_entity.id
_entity.type
_entity.pdbx_description
1 polymer ?
#
loop_
_entity_poly.entity_id
_entity_poly.type
_entity_poly.pdbx_seq_one_letter_code
_entity_poly.pdbx_strand_id
1 'polypeptide(L)'
;MARPRKDAEGVCARQRIIDAFWQLLQDRPIHEIVVGAVADTACCNRGTFYYYFPDMDALAASAIREELFADDALARAMSGILAGGDAKALMRSLSPRRIRRISLVMRAGATRTVEVAVREAVHARWQELLCDEGDDLAPAATFAIQFMVGGLLGYFSYMLNADGAIPLDADARAYLGQVAHATIEAVARAQGMQPEEVKKRLHCRAA
;
A
#
# COMPACT_ATOMS: atom_id res chain seq x y z
N MET A 1 25.56 28.77 -16.45
CA MET A 1 24.14 28.45 -16.68
C MET A 1 23.44 28.46 -15.33
N ALA A 2 22.46 29.35 -15.14
CA ALA A 2 21.77 29.55 -13.87
C ALA A 2 20.91 28.32 -13.50
N ARG A 3 20.93 27.95 -12.22
CA ARG A 3 20.16 26.84 -11.64
C ARG A 3 18.66 27.19 -11.66
N PRO A 4 17.78 26.41 -12.30
CA PRO A 4 16.34 26.64 -12.18
C PRO A 4 15.90 26.46 -10.72
N ARG A 5 15.09 27.41 -10.23
CA ARG A 5 14.58 27.44 -8.85
C ARG A 5 13.65 26.25 -8.60
N LYS A 6 13.58 25.83 -7.33
CA LYS A 6 12.76 24.74 -6.78
C LYS A 6 11.24 24.95 -6.94
N ASP A 7 10.84 26.10 -7.49
CA ASP A 7 9.47 26.63 -7.49
C ASP A 7 8.96 26.91 -8.93
N ALA A 8 9.32 26.08 -9.91
CA ALA A 8 8.65 26.14 -11.21
C ALA A 8 7.19 25.69 -11.03
N GLU A 9 6.23 26.55 -11.35
CA GLU A 9 4.76 26.42 -11.20
C GLU A 9 4.13 25.25 -12.00
N GLY A 10 4.64 24.04 -11.82
CA GLY A 10 4.15 22.83 -12.45
C GLY A 10 4.44 21.59 -11.60
N VAL A 11 3.78 20.49 -11.94
CA VAL A 11 4.02 19.18 -11.34
C VAL A 11 5.53 18.90 -11.35
N CYS A 12 6.10 18.65 -10.16
CA CYS A 12 7.55 18.49 -10.01
C CYS A 12 8.05 17.35 -10.91
N ALA A 13 9.30 17.44 -11.39
CA ALA A 13 9.85 16.47 -12.33
C ALA A 13 9.75 15.01 -11.81
N ARG A 14 9.93 14.81 -10.50
CA ARG A 14 9.74 13.53 -9.83
C ARG A 14 8.33 12.96 -10.04
N GLN A 15 7.30 13.78 -9.84
CA GLN A 15 5.91 13.36 -9.99
C GLN A 15 5.57 13.07 -11.46
N ARG A 16 6.10 13.87 -12.42
CA ARG A 16 5.96 13.56 -13.85
C ARG A 16 6.56 12.20 -14.23
N ILE A 17 7.70 11.83 -13.65
CA ILE A 17 8.33 10.52 -13.86
C ILE A 17 7.43 9.40 -13.32
N ILE A 18 6.83 9.57 -12.14
CA ILE A 18 5.89 8.60 -11.56
C ILE A 18 4.62 8.46 -12.42
N ASP A 19 4.05 9.58 -12.88
CA ASP A 19 2.85 9.53 -13.72
C ASP A 19 3.14 8.92 -15.10
N ALA A 20 4.32 9.18 -15.67
CA ALA A 20 4.78 8.52 -16.89
C ALA A 20 4.91 7.00 -16.71
N PHE A 21 5.42 6.53 -15.57
CA PHE A 21 5.44 5.11 -15.24
C PHE A 21 4.04 4.50 -15.23
N TRP A 22 3.08 5.15 -14.56
CA TRP A 22 1.69 4.70 -14.53
C TRP A 22 0.99 4.73 -15.89
N GLN A 23 1.39 5.65 -16.77
CA GLN A 23 0.90 5.70 -18.14
C GLN A 23 1.41 4.51 -18.94
N LEU A 24 2.73 4.25 -18.91
CA LEU A 24 3.34 3.15 -19.66
C LEU A 24 2.82 1.78 -19.20
N LEU A 25 2.59 1.60 -17.90
CA LEU A 25 2.07 0.36 -17.32
C LEU A 25 0.65 -0.01 -17.81
N GLN A 26 -0.09 0.93 -18.43
CA GLN A 26 -1.40 0.62 -19.02
C GLN A 26 -1.29 -0.23 -20.28
N ASP A 27 -0.19 -0.08 -21.03
CA ASP A 27 -0.07 -0.63 -22.38
C ASP A 27 0.98 -1.74 -22.48
N ARG A 28 1.87 -1.89 -21.49
CA ARG A 28 2.95 -2.88 -21.52
C ARG A 28 3.30 -3.42 -20.12
N PRO A 29 3.77 -4.68 -20.03
CA PRO A 29 4.19 -5.27 -18.76
C PRO A 29 5.43 -4.56 -18.19
N ILE A 30 5.64 -4.67 -16.88
CA ILE A 30 6.65 -3.86 -16.17
C ILE A 30 8.08 -4.09 -16.69
N HIS A 31 8.40 -5.32 -17.10
CA HIS A 31 9.72 -5.70 -17.58
C HIS A 31 10.07 -5.12 -18.97
N GLU A 32 9.07 -4.60 -19.70
CA GLU A 32 9.27 -3.91 -20.99
C GLU A 32 9.42 -2.38 -20.83
N ILE A 33 9.22 -1.85 -19.62
CA ILE A 33 9.35 -0.41 -19.35
C ILE A 33 10.82 -0.08 -19.08
N VAL A 34 11.41 0.69 -19.98
CA VAL A 34 12.81 1.15 -19.87
C VAL A 34 12.90 2.62 -19.49
N VAL A 35 14.02 3.01 -18.84
CA VAL A 35 14.29 4.39 -18.40
C VAL A 35 14.10 5.42 -19.52
N GLY A 36 14.48 5.08 -20.75
CA GLY A 36 14.29 5.96 -21.91
C GLY A 36 12.82 6.31 -22.15
N ALA A 37 11.95 5.30 -22.21
CA ALA A 37 10.53 5.49 -22.45
C ALA A 37 9.86 6.33 -21.34
N VAL A 38 10.27 6.11 -20.09
CA VAL A 38 9.79 6.91 -18.94
C VAL A 38 10.25 8.36 -19.06
N ALA A 39 11.54 8.59 -19.34
CA ALA A 39 12.09 9.93 -19.46
C ALA A 39 11.42 10.73 -20.58
N ASP A 40 11.22 10.09 -21.74
CA ASP A 40 10.54 10.67 -22.90
C ASP A 40 9.09 11.03 -22.57
N THR A 41 8.36 10.11 -21.93
CA THR A 41 6.94 10.32 -21.53
C THR A 41 6.80 11.38 -20.45
N ALA A 42 7.78 11.51 -19.54
CA ALA A 42 7.83 12.52 -18.49
C ALA A 42 8.33 13.90 -18.99
N CYS A 43 8.66 14.01 -20.28
CA CYS A 43 9.28 15.20 -20.90
C CYS A 43 10.52 15.66 -20.11
N CYS A 44 11.43 14.73 -19.81
CA CYS A 44 12.69 15.00 -19.12
C CYS A 44 13.85 14.22 -19.74
N ASN A 45 15.09 14.54 -19.35
CA ASN A 45 16.25 13.78 -19.80
C ASN A 45 16.58 12.63 -18.81
N ARG A 46 17.37 11.65 -19.25
CA ARG A 46 17.80 10.51 -18.42
C ARG A 46 18.55 10.94 -17.15
N GLY A 47 19.30 12.03 -17.20
CA GLY A 47 19.98 12.58 -16.01
C GLY A 47 18.98 13.05 -14.94
N THR A 48 17.88 13.67 -15.35
CA THR A 48 16.77 14.02 -14.46
C THR A 48 16.10 12.79 -13.88
N PHE A 49 15.94 11.71 -14.65
CA PHE A 49 15.47 10.43 -14.11
C PHE A 49 16.40 9.93 -13.00
N TYR A 50 17.70 9.77 -13.30
CA TYR A 50 18.68 9.22 -12.37
C TYR A 50 18.93 10.09 -11.14
N TYR A 51 18.60 11.38 -11.21
CA TYR A 51 18.60 12.26 -10.04
C TYR A 51 17.56 11.85 -8.98
N TYR A 52 16.40 11.33 -9.40
CA TYR A 52 15.33 10.93 -8.47
C TYR A 52 15.29 9.43 -8.20
N PHE A 53 15.62 8.61 -9.20
CA PHE A 53 15.49 7.14 -9.12
C PHE A 53 16.76 6.49 -9.70
N PRO A 54 17.49 5.67 -8.92
CA PRO A 54 18.71 5.03 -9.40
C PRO A 54 18.46 4.03 -10.54
N ASP A 55 17.28 3.40 -10.56
CA ASP A 55 16.87 2.41 -11.54
C ASP A 55 15.34 2.33 -11.66
N MET A 56 14.86 1.44 -12.54
CA MET A 56 13.43 1.19 -12.75
C MET A 56 12.75 0.55 -11.53
N ASP A 57 13.48 -0.27 -10.75
CA ASP A 57 12.93 -0.96 -9.59
C ASP A 57 12.64 0.03 -8.46
N ALA A 58 13.54 0.99 -8.23
CA ALA A 58 13.38 2.07 -7.27
C ALA A 58 12.22 3.00 -7.66
N LEU A 59 12.04 3.27 -8.96
CA LEU A 59 10.86 3.98 -9.45
C LEU A 59 9.58 3.20 -9.19
N ALA A 60 9.52 1.92 -9.57
CA ALA A 60 8.35 1.08 -9.37
C ALA A 60 7.97 0.98 -7.89
N ALA A 61 8.95 0.69 -7.03
CA ALA A 61 8.75 0.62 -5.59
C ALA A 61 8.24 1.96 -5.02
N SER A 62 8.78 3.09 -5.47
CA SER A 62 8.34 4.42 -5.04
C SER A 62 6.92 4.73 -5.52
N ALA A 63 6.60 4.45 -6.78
CA ALA A 63 5.28 4.68 -7.35
C ALA A 63 4.21 3.82 -6.67
N ILE A 64 4.51 2.54 -6.41
CA ILE A 64 3.63 1.62 -5.68
C ILE A 64 3.42 2.11 -4.24
N ARG A 65 4.52 2.48 -3.55
CA ARG A 65 4.46 3.03 -2.20
C ARG A 65 3.55 4.25 -2.16
N GLU A 66 3.80 5.26 -3.00
CA GLU A 66 2.95 6.46 -3.04
C GLU A 66 1.49 6.14 -3.31
N GLU A 67 1.19 5.21 -4.20
CA GLU A 67 -0.19 4.83 -4.49
C GLU A 67 -0.86 4.11 -3.31
N LEU A 68 -0.12 3.28 -2.56
CA LEU A 68 -0.64 2.58 -1.38
C LEU A 68 -0.80 3.51 -0.16
N PHE A 69 0.14 4.44 0.04
CA PHE A 69 0.20 5.30 1.23
C PHE A 69 -0.37 6.70 1.04
N ALA A 70 -0.74 7.09 -0.18
CA ALA A 70 -1.37 8.38 -0.42
C ALA A 70 -2.60 8.54 0.48
N ASP A 71 -2.71 9.73 1.09
CA ASP A 71 -3.79 10.14 1.95
C ASP A 71 -4.09 9.14 3.08
N ASP A 72 -3.14 8.42 3.67
CA ASP A 72 -3.40 7.41 4.73
C ASP A 72 -4.38 6.29 4.34
N ALA A 73 -4.60 6.04 3.05
CA ALA A 73 -5.68 5.13 2.68
C ALA A 73 -5.43 3.68 3.10
N LEU A 74 -4.17 3.22 3.17
CA LEU A 74 -3.87 1.92 3.78
C LEU A 74 -4.22 1.90 5.28
N ALA A 75 -3.95 2.99 6.01
CA ALA A 75 -4.30 3.07 7.42
C ALA A 75 -5.82 3.06 7.62
N ARG A 76 -6.58 3.83 6.82
CA ARG A 76 -8.05 3.79 6.85
C ARG A 76 -8.63 2.42 6.47
N ALA A 77 -8.04 1.79 5.45
CA ALA A 77 -8.36 0.43 5.04
C ALA A 77 -8.19 -0.56 6.20
N MET A 78 -7.03 -0.52 6.86
CA MET A 78 -6.73 -1.35 8.02
C MET A 78 -7.68 -1.06 9.18
N SER A 79 -7.88 0.20 9.56
CA SER A 79 -8.79 0.57 10.64
C SER A 79 -10.22 0.11 10.34
N GLY A 80 -10.71 0.22 9.10
CA GLY A 80 -12.03 -0.28 8.72
C GLY A 80 -12.17 -1.81 8.83
N ILE A 81 -11.15 -2.56 8.42
CA ILE A 81 -11.12 -4.02 8.58
C ILE A 81 -11.07 -4.39 10.08
N LEU A 82 -10.23 -3.71 10.85
CA LEU A 82 -9.96 -4.02 12.26
C LEU A 82 -11.09 -3.57 13.21
N ALA A 83 -11.83 -2.51 12.86
CA ALA A 83 -12.90 -1.96 13.68
C ALA A 83 -14.24 -2.71 13.58
N GLY A 84 -14.33 -3.77 12.77
CA GLY A 84 -15.56 -4.56 12.66
C GLY A 84 -15.74 -5.30 11.33
N GLY A 85 -14.68 -5.58 10.59
CA GLY A 85 -14.78 -6.22 9.29
C GLY A 85 -15.54 -5.37 8.27
N ASP A 86 -15.50 -4.03 8.38
CA ASP A 86 -16.14 -3.14 7.42
C ASP A 86 -15.34 -3.11 6.12
N ALA A 87 -15.49 -4.17 5.34
CA ALA A 87 -14.88 -4.29 4.05
C ALA A 87 -15.45 -3.26 3.04
N LYS A 88 -16.60 -2.62 3.34
CA LYS A 88 -17.05 -1.44 2.59
C LYS A 88 -16.24 -0.20 2.96
N ALA A 89 -15.76 -0.04 4.20
CA ALA A 89 -14.79 1.00 4.54
C ALA A 89 -13.47 0.80 3.77
N LEU A 90 -13.01 -0.44 3.63
CA LEU A 90 -11.88 -0.76 2.75
C LEU A 90 -12.13 -0.30 1.31
N MET A 91 -13.25 -0.69 0.71
CA MET A 91 -13.57 -0.29 -0.67
C MET A 91 -13.78 1.24 -0.80
N ARG A 92 -14.34 1.90 0.21
CA ARG A 92 -14.48 3.38 0.24
C ARG A 92 -13.14 4.09 0.39
N SER A 93 -12.19 3.47 1.09
CA SER A 93 -10.86 4.04 1.31
C SER A 93 -9.97 3.97 0.06
N LEU A 94 -10.23 3.01 -0.84
CA LEU A 94 -9.49 2.85 -2.09
C LEU A 94 -10.25 3.53 -3.24
N SER A 95 -9.71 4.63 -3.76
CA SER A 95 -10.32 5.30 -4.92
C SER A 95 -10.33 4.39 -6.16
N PRO A 96 -11.26 4.58 -7.13
CA PRO A 96 -11.28 3.79 -8.36
C PRO A 96 -9.95 3.85 -9.13
N ARG A 97 -9.27 5.02 -9.10
CA ARG A 97 -7.93 5.21 -9.66
C ARG A 97 -6.90 4.29 -8.98
N ARG A 98 -6.95 4.18 -7.65
CA ARG A 98 -6.06 3.33 -6.86
C ARG A 98 -6.28 1.86 -7.13
N ILE A 99 -7.54 1.42 -7.17
CA ILE A 99 -7.90 0.04 -7.52
C ILE A 99 -7.36 -0.29 -8.92
N ARG A 100 -7.55 0.62 -9.90
CA ARG A 100 -7.01 0.46 -11.26
C ARG A 100 -5.49 0.38 -11.27
N ARG A 101 -4.79 1.24 -10.52
CA ARG A 101 -3.33 1.24 -10.47
C ARG A 101 -2.78 -0.02 -9.80
N ILE A 102 -3.38 -0.46 -8.68
CA ILE A 102 -3.02 -1.73 -8.03
C ILE A 102 -3.25 -2.90 -8.98
N SER A 103 -4.39 -2.96 -9.67
CA SER A 103 -4.67 -4.05 -10.61
C SER A 103 -3.70 -4.06 -11.79
N LEU A 104 -3.28 -2.90 -12.30
CA LEU A 104 -2.24 -2.80 -13.33
C LEU A 104 -0.90 -3.37 -12.85
N VAL A 105 -0.44 -3.02 -11.65
CA VAL A 105 0.83 -3.54 -11.10
C VAL A 105 0.77 -5.06 -10.90
N MET A 106 -0.35 -5.56 -10.38
CA MET A 106 -0.57 -7.00 -10.18
C MET A 106 -0.53 -7.76 -11.51
N ARG A 107 -1.21 -7.24 -12.55
CA ARG A 107 -1.21 -7.82 -13.91
C ARG A 107 0.13 -7.71 -14.62
N ALA A 108 0.87 -6.63 -14.37
CA ALA A 108 2.17 -6.38 -14.98
C ALA A 108 3.30 -7.23 -14.38
N GLY A 109 3.01 -8.12 -13.43
CA GLY A 109 3.97 -9.07 -12.83
C GLY A 109 4.68 -8.54 -11.59
N ALA A 110 4.27 -7.41 -11.03
CA ALA A 110 4.88 -6.80 -9.86
C ALA A 110 4.16 -7.12 -8.54
N THR A 111 3.41 -8.23 -8.50
CA THR A 111 2.69 -8.74 -7.31
C THR A 111 3.58 -8.84 -6.08
N ARG A 112 4.80 -9.37 -6.22
CA ARG A 112 5.74 -9.51 -5.10
C ARG A 112 6.16 -8.15 -4.52
N THR A 113 6.37 -7.16 -5.38
CA THR A 113 6.75 -5.80 -4.94
C THR A 113 5.61 -5.14 -4.18
N VAL A 114 4.37 -5.31 -4.64
CA VAL A 114 3.17 -4.83 -3.91
C VAL A 114 3.04 -5.54 -2.56
N GLU A 115 3.19 -6.87 -2.54
CA GLU A 115 3.09 -7.64 -1.32
C GLU A 115 4.11 -7.20 -0.27
N VAL A 116 5.38 -7.07 -0.65
CA VAL A 116 6.44 -6.60 0.25
C VAL A 116 6.13 -5.20 0.77
N ALA A 117 5.76 -4.27 -0.11
CA ALA A 117 5.46 -2.90 0.27
C ALA A 117 4.27 -2.79 1.24
N VAL A 118 3.20 -3.57 1.02
CA VAL A 118 2.06 -3.61 1.94
C VAL A 118 2.47 -4.19 3.28
N ARG A 119 3.19 -5.32 3.29
CA ARG A 119 3.61 -5.99 4.54
C ARG A 119 4.51 -5.12 5.39
N GLU A 120 5.51 -4.50 4.80
CA GLU A 120 6.45 -3.59 5.48
C GLU A 120 5.72 -2.41 6.11
N ALA A 121 4.78 -1.83 5.39
CA ALA A 121 4.11 -0.65 5.89
C ALA A 121 3.01 -0.94 6.90
N VAL A 122 2.30 -2.07 6.77
CA VAL A 122 1.41 -2.53 7.84
C VAL A 122 2.25 -2.76 9.10
N HIS A 123 3.39 -3.44 9.00
CA HIS A 123 4.28 -3.65 10.14
C HIS A 123 4.72 -2.33 10.78
N ALA A 124 5.30 -1.43 9.99
CA ALA A 124 5.76 -0.13 10.45
C ALA A 124 4.63 0.66 11.12
N ARG A 125 3.41 0.59 10.57
CA ARG A 125 2.25 1.29 11.13
C ARG A 125 1.84 0.71 12.49
N TRP A 126 1.77 -0.61 12.63
CA TRP A 126 1.45 -1.22 13.91
C TRP A 126 2.53 -0.96 14.97
N GLN A 127 3.80 -0.99 14.56
CA GLN A 127 4.92 -0.66 15.44
C GLN A 127 4.82 0.79 15.94
N GLU A 128 4.59 1.76 15.05
CA GLU A 128 4.41 3.17 15.41
C GLU A 128 3.21 3.43 16.36
N LEU A 129 2.18 2.58 16.28
CA LEU A 129 0.97 2.71 17.11
C LEU A 129 1.12 2.05 18.48
N LEU A 130 1.85 0.94 18.57
CA LEU A 130 1.86 0.11 19.77
C LEU A 130 3.17 0.16 20.55
N CYS A 131 4.28 0.50 19.91
CA CYS A 131 5.61 0.50 20.51
C CYS A 131 6.13 1.92 20.73
N ASP A 132 6.97 2.08 21.75
CA ASP A 132 7.74 3.30 21.96
C ASP A 132 8.90 3.40 20.95
N GLU A 133 9.54 4.56 20.86
CA GLU A 133 10.65 4.78 19.92
C GLU A 133 11.79 3.78 20.16
N GLY A 134 12.08 2.94 19.16
CA GLY A 134 13.15 1.96 19.19
C GLY A 134 12.72 0.54 19.60
N ASP A 135 11.48 0.37 20.07
CA ASP A 135 10.91 -0.94 20.36
C ASP A 135 10.27 -1.57 19.11
N ASP A 136 10.26 -2.90 19.08
CA ASP A 136 9.66 -3.70 18.00
C ASP A 136 8.39 -4.42 18.48
N LEU A 137 7.56 -4.85 17.53
CA LEU A 137 6.40 -5.69 17.83
C LEU A 137 6.89 -7.05 18.35
N ALA A 138 6.23 -7.56 19.40
CA ALA A 138 6.50 -8.92 19.85
C ALA A 138 6.35 -9.93 18.69
N PRO A 139 7.19 -10.97 18.57
CA PRO A 139 7.15 -11.91 17.44
C PRO A 139 5.77 -12.54 17.19
N ALA A 140 5.01 -12.79 18.25
CA ALA A 140 3.64 -13.30 18.15
C ALA A 140 2.64 -12.27 17.59
N ALA A 141 2.81 -10.99 17.93
CA ALA A 141 2.03 -9.89 17.34
C ALA A 141 2.36 -9.76 15.84
N THR A 142 3.64 -9.76 15.49
CA THR A 142 4.12 -9.71 14.10
C THR A 142 3.55 -10.86 13.28
N PHE A 143 3.57 -12.10 13.81
CA PHE A 143 2.96 -13.25 13.17
C PHE A 143 1.46 -13.04 12.89
N ALA A 144 0.68 -12.65 13.91
CA ALA A 144 -0.75 -12.46 13.77
C ALA A 144 -1.10 -11.40 12.71
N ILE A 145 -0.40 -10.27 12.72
CA ILE A 145 -0.57 -9.18 11.76
C ILE A 145 -0.22 -9.66 10.35
N GLN A 146 0.94 -10.28 10.16
CA GLN A 146 1.41 -10.72 8.84
C GLN A 146 0.59 -11.88 8.26
N PHE A 147 0.02 -12.74 9.11
CA PHE A 147 -0.89 -13.79 8.71
C PHE A 147 -2.20 -13.21 8.15
N MET A 148 -2.82 -12.27 8.87
CA MET A 148 -4.02 -11.57 8.42
C MET A 148 -3.77 -10.82 7.09
N VAL A 149 -2.68 -10.05 7.01
CA VAL A 149 -2.31 -9.33 5.78
C VAL A 149 -2.09 -10.29 4.60
N GLY A 150 -1.43 -11.42 4.85
CA GLY A 150 -1.22 -12.45 3.83
C GLY A 150 -2.52 -13.05 3.30
N GLY A 151 -3.46 -13.35 4.19
CA GLY A 151 -4.79 -13.84 3.80
C GLY A 151 -5.55 -12.84 2.93
N LEU A 152 -5.53 -11.56 3.29
CA LEU A 152 -6.16 -10.48 2.51
C LEU A 152 -5.51 -10.30 1.14
N LEU A 153 -4.18 -10.23 1.08
CA LEU A 153 -3.44 -10.08 -0.18
C LEU A 153 -3.66 -11.29 -1.10
N GLY A 154 -3.65 -12.50 -0.55
CA GLY A 154 -3.95 -13.72 -1.31
C GLY A 154 -5.37 -13.71 -1.89
N TYR A 155 -6.36 -13.33 -1.08
CA TYR A 155 -7.73 -13.20 -1.53
C TYR A 155 -7.89 -12.13 -2.63
N PHE A 156 -7.31 -10.94 -2.45
CA PHE A 156 -7.37 -9.89 -3.48
C PHE A 156 -6.64 -10.28 -4.76
N SER A 157 -5.49 -10.96 -4.66
CA SER A 157 -4.76 -11.46 -5.82
C SER A 157 -5.60 -12.46 -6.61
N TYR A 158 -6.24 -13.42 -5.93
CA TYR A 158 -7.16 -14.37 -6.55
C TYR A 158 -8.31 -13.67 -7.27
N MET A 159 -8.94 -12.69 -6.61
CA MET A 159 -10.10 -11.97 -7.14
C MET A 159 -9.77 -11.06 -8.33
N LEU A 160 -8.67 -10.30 -8.27
CA LEU A 160 -8.27 -9.38 -9.34
C LEU A 160 -7.86 -10.09 -10.63
N ASN A 161 -7.39 -11.33 -10.51
CA ASN A 161 -7.07 -12.20 -11.65
C ASN A 161 -8.32 -12.85 -12.28
N ALA A 162 -9.45 -12.88 -11.57
CA ALA A 162 -10.70 -13.48 -12.05
C ALA A 162 -11.62 -12.49 -12.80
N ASP A 163 -11.15 -11.27 -13.14
CA ASP A 163 -11.93 -10.16 -13.75
C ASP A 163 -13.24 -9.81 -13.01
N GLY A 164 -13.38 -10.26 -11.75
CA GLY A 164 -14.56 -10.05 -10.93
C GLY A 164 -14.46 -8.82 -10.03
N ALA A 165 -15.58 -8.16 -9.77
CA ALA A 165 -15.70 -7.28 -8.61
C ALA A 165 -15.43 -8.08 -7.34
N ILE A 166 -14.76 -7.50 -6.33
CA ILE A 166 -14.52 -8.16 -5.04
C ILE A 166 -15.89 -8.35 -4.35
N PRO A 167 -16.47 -9.57 -4.31
CA PRO A 167 -17.78 -9.78 -3.71
C PRO A 167 -17.57 -9.99 -2.22
N LEU A 168 -17.55 -8.88 -1.49
CA LEU A 168 -17.59 -8.91 -0.03
C LEU A 168 -19.04 -9.05 0.40
N ASP A 169 -19.61 -10.25 0.27
CA ASP A 169 -20.96 -10.57 0.74
C ASP A 169 -21.06 -10.54 2.28
N ALA A 170 -22.21 -10.92 2.83
CA ALA A 170 -22.41 -10.88 4.28
C ALA A 170 -21.47 -11.85 5.01
N ASP A 171 -21.27 -13.04 4.46
CA ASP A 171 -20.49 -14.11 5.09
C ASP A 171 -18.99 -13.80 5.05
N ALA A 172 -18.49 -13.30 3.91
CA ALA A 172 -17.11 -12.83 3.79
C ALA A 172 -16.81 -11.69 4.77
N ARG A 173 -17.73 -10.74 4.94
CA ARG A 173 -17.57 -9.66 5.93
C ARG A 173 -17.58 -10.19 7.36
N ALA A 174 -18.48 -11.11 7.69
CA ALA A 174 -18.54 -11.73 9.01
C ALA A 174 -17.23 -12.48 9.33
N TYR A 175 -16.71 -13.25 8.37
CA TYR A 175 -15.44 -13.94 8.50
C TYR A 175 -14.27 -12.96 8.71
N LEU A 176 -14.17 -11.90 7.91
CA LEU A 176 -13.15 -10.86 8.10
C LEU A 176 -13.25 -10.20 9.47
N GLY A 177 -14.46 -9.97 9.99
CA GLY A 177 -14.67 -9.46 11.34
C GLY A 177 -14.12 -10.41 12.42
N GLN A 178 -14.31 -11.72 12.28
CA GLN A 178 -13.76 -12.71 13.21
C GLN A 178 -12.23 -12.76 13.15
N VAL A 179 -11.65 -12.71 11.94
CA VAL A 179 -10.19 -12.68 11.76
C VAL A 179 -9.59 -11.41 12.36
N ALA A 180 -10.21 -10.25 12.13
CA ALA A 180 -9.81 -8.98 12.71
C ALA A 180 -9.84 -9.02 14.24
N HIS A 181 -10.92 -9.55 14.82
CA HIS A 181 -11.06 -9.71 16.26
C HIS A 181 -9.97 -10.60 16.86
N ALA A 182 -9.76 -11.80 16.29
CA ALA A 182 -8.72 -12.71 16.73
C ALA A 182 -7.30 -12.11 16.60
N THR A 183 -7.07 -11.32 15.55
CA THR A 183 -5.79 -10.62 15.35
C THR A 183 -5.54 -9.59 16.46
N ILE A 184 -6.55 -8.78 16.80
CA ILE A 184 -6.46 -7.80 17.88
C ILE A 184 -6.20 -8.48 19.22
N GLU A 185 -6.90 -9.58 19.53
CA GLU A 185 -6.66 -10.32 20.77
C GLU A 185 -5.25 -10.91 20.85
N ALA A 186 -4.76 -11.47 19.74
CA ALA A 186 -3.41 -12.02 19.67
C ALA A 186 -2.35 -10.93 19.87
N VAL A 187 -2.50 -9.78 19.20
CA VAL A 187 -1.59 -8.64 19.35
C VAL A 187 -1.64 -8.09 20.77
N ALA A 188 -2.83 -7.89 21.34
CA ALA A 188 -2.99 -7.38 22.71
C ALA A 188 -2.30 -8.30 23.72
N ARG A 189 -2.54 -9.62 23.63
CA ARG A 189 -1.88 -10.62 24.48
C ARG A 189 -0.36 -10.59 24.33
N ALA A 190 0.14 -10.53 23.09
CA ALA A 190 1.57 -10.55 22.82
C ALA A 190 2.29 -9.28 23.31
N GLN A 191 1.61 -8.13 23.29
CA GLN A 191 2.14 -6.85 23.76
C GLN A 191 1.83 -6.54 25.23
N GLY A 192 1.19 -7.45 25.97
CA GLY A 192 0.78 -7.19 27.36
C GLY A 192 -0.25 -6.06 27.50
N MET A 193 -1.02 -5.79 26.45
CA MET A 193 -2.02 -4.73 26.37
C MET A 193 -3.45 -5.29 26.51
N GLN A 194 -4.40 -4.42 26.83
CA GLN A 194 -5.82 -4.74 26.73
C GLN A 194 -6.29 -4.61 25.27
N PRO A 195 -7.15 -5.51 24.76
CA PRO A 195 -7.67 -5.42 23.38
C PRO A 195 -8.32 -4.08 23.04
N GLU A 196 -9.02 -3.47 24.00
CA GLU A 196 -9.64 -2.15 23.84
C GLU A 196 -8.62 -1.01 23.68
N GLU A 197 -7.46 -1.12 24.34
CA GLU A 197 -6.38 -0.14 24.16
C GLU A 197 -5.77 -0.26 22.76
N VAL A 198 -5.54 -1.48 22.26
CA VAL A 198 -5.09 -1.72 20.89
C VAL A 198 -6.07 -1.12 19.88
N LYS A 199 -7.38 -1.39 20.04
CA LYS A 199 -8.42 -0.79 19.19
C LYS A 199 -8.38 0.73 19.25
N LYS A 200 -8.31 1.33 20.45
CA LYS A 200 -8.29 2.78 20.63
C LYS A 200 -7.12 3.42 19.89
N ARG A 201 -5.91 2.86 19.99
CA ARG A 201 -4.73 3.36 19.28
C ARG A 201 -4.85 3.26 17.75
N LEU A 202 -5.47 2.20 17.24
CA LEU A 202 -5.79 2.05 15.82
C LEU A 202 -6.79 3.09 15.29
N HIS A 203 -7.65 3.64 16.15
CA HIS A 203 -8.64 4.66 15.78
C HIS A 203 -8.12 6.09 15.97
N CYS A 204 -7.34 6.36 17.03
CA CYS A 204 -6.92 7.72 17.40
C CYS A 204 -5.94 8.40 16.43
N ARG A 205 -5.21 7.64 15.61
CA ARG A 205 -4.24 8.19 14.62
C ARG A 205 -4.66 7.96 13.16
N ALA A 206 -5.89 7.51 12.90
CA ALA A 206 -6.43 7.31 11.55
C ALA A 206 -7.31 8.48 11.05
N ALA A 207 -7.49 9.50 11.89
CA ALA A 207 -8.19 10.76 11.61
C ALA A 207 -7.20 11.91 11.55
#